data_AF-A0A9P0VTE0-F1
#
_entry.id   AF-A0A9P0VTE0-F1
#
_cell.length_a   1.000
_cell.length_b   1.000
_cell.length_c   1.000
_cell.angle_alpha   90.00
_cell.angle_beta   90.00
_cell.angle_gamma   90.00
#
_symmetry.space_group_name_H-M   'P 1'
#
loop_
_entity.id
_entity.type
_entity.pdbx_description
1 polymer ?
#
loop_
_entity_poly.entity_id
_entity_poly.type
_entity_poly.pdbx_seq_one_letter_code
_entity_poly.pdbx_strand_id
1 'polypeptide(L)' 'MCLQRGPSDSEDRCAYTKWNYRRVLMCFCKGDLCNSSKKLEANFLVCIISTILFHSLIW' A
#
# COMPACT_ATOMS: atom_id res chain seq x y z
N MET A 1 12.60 8.21 -9.53
CA MET A 1 13.82 7.59 -8.97
C MET A 1 13.39 6.32 -8.25
N CYS A 2 14.01 5.18 -8.55
CA CYS A 2 13.72 3.92 -7.88
C CYS A 2 15.03 3.47 -7.21
N LEU A 3 14.97 3.12 -5.93
CA LEU A 3 16.12 2.53 -5.26
C LEU A 3 16.33 1.11 -5.83
N GLN A 4 17.55 0.80 -6.26
CA GLN A 4 17.86 -0.51 -6.86
C GLN A 4 17.68 -1.68 -5.88
N ARG A 5 17.65 -1.42 -4.57
CA ARG A 5 17.29 -2.39 -3.52
C ARG A 5 16.59 -1.69 -2.36
N GLY A 6 15.56 -2.31 -1.79
CA GLY A 6 14.98 -1.90 -0.52
C GLY A 6 15.88 -2.25 0.68
N PRO A 7 15.57 -1.73 1.88
CA PRO A 7 16.31 -2.05 3.10
C PRO A 7 16.24 -3.55 3.45
N SER A 8 17.35 -4.09 3.95
CA SER A 8 17.53 -5.52 4.28
C SER A 8 16.59 -6.00 5.39
N ASP A 9 16.31 -5.12 6.35
CA ASP A 9 15.63 -5.47 7.60
C ASP A 9 14.09 -5.46 7.48
N SER A 10 13.55 -5.23 6.28
CA SER A 10 12.11 -5.16 6.01
C SER A 10 11.32 -4.13 6.85
N GLU A 11 12.00 -3.24 7.56
CA GLU A 11 11.39 -2.14 8.32
C GLU A 11 11.14 -0.90 7.47
N ASP A 12 10.09 -0.15 7.84
CA ASP A 12 9.81 1.16 7.26
C ASP A 12 10.86 2.18 7.71
N ARG A 13 11.54 2.83 6.74
CA ARG A 13 12.65 3.76 7.02
C ARG A 13 12.36 5.13 6.44
N CYS A 14 12.09 6.10 7.34
CA CYS A 14 11.84 7.49 6.99
C CYS A 14 13.06 8.38 7.24
N ALA A 15 13.44 9.19 6.26
CA ALA A 15 14.52 10.17 6.38
C ALA A 15 14.21 11.45 5.61
N TYR A 16 14.74 12.59 6.07
CA TYR A 16 14.66 13.84 5.32
C TYR A 16 15.64 13.81 4.16
N THR A 17 15.14 14.01 2.95
CA THR A 17 15.92 14.08 1.71
C THR A 17 15.66 15.40 0.97
N LYS A 18 16.57 15.76 0.07
CA LYS A 18 16.41 16.96 -0.76
C LYS A 18 15.80 16.54 -2.10
N TRP A 19 14.56 16.95 -2.35
CA TRP A 19 13.83 16.71 -3.60
C TRP A 19 13.44 18.05 -4.23
N ASN A 20 13.84 18.30 -5.48
CA ASN A 20 13.60 19.59 -6.17
C ASN A 20 13.99 20.81 -5.31
N TYR A 21 15.20 20.79 -4.74
CA TYR A 21 15.73 21.84 -3.85
C TYR A 21 14.96 22.05 -2.53
N ARG A 22 13.90 21.28 -2.28
CA ARG A 22 13.12 21.31 -1.03
C ARG A 22 13.48 20.12 -0.14
N ARG A 23 13.47 20.33 1.18
CA ARG A 23 13.61 19.25 2.16
C ARG A 23 12.26 18.56 2.30
N VAL A 24 12.19 17.28 1.98
CA VAL A 24 10.99 16.45 2.08
C VAL A 24 11.29 15.23 2.96
N LEU A 25 10.31 14.80 3.75
CA LEU A 25 10.39 13.52 4.45
C LEU A 25 10.05 12.42 3.43
N MET A 26 10.92 11.44 3.28
CA MET A 26 10.69 10.30 2.40
C MET A 26 10.80 9.01 3.19
N CYS A 27 9.85 8.12 3.01
CA CYS A 27 9.78 6.83 3.67
C CYS A 27 9.88 5.69 2.64
N PHE A 28 10.75 4.73 2.93
CA PHE A 28 10.73 3.44 2.25
C PHE A 28 9.82 2.51 3.03
N CYS A 29 8.95 1.82 2.31
CA CYS A 29 7.96 0.90 2.84
C CYS A 29 7.91 -0.33 1.93
N LYS A 30 7.52 -1.47 2.49
CA LYS A 30 7.47 -2.74 1.76
C LYS A 30 6.06 -2.99 1.22
N GLY A 31 5.96 -3.28 -0.09
CA GLY A 31 4.72 -3.70 -0.76
C GLY A 31 4.25 -2.74 -1.86
N ASP A 32 3.32 -3.23 -2.68
CA ASP A 32 2.88 -2.58 -3.93
C ASP A 32 1.97 -1.35 -3.69
N LEU A 33 1.61 -1.11 -2.41
CA LEU A 33 0.56 -0.21 -1.95
C LEU A 33 1.07 0.84 -0.96
N CYS A 34 2.32 1.30 -1.06
CA CYS A 34 2.84 2.30 -0.14
C CYS A 34 3.35 3.55 -0.88
N ASN A 35 3.39 4.70 -0.20
CA ASN A 35 3.52 6.06 -0.77
C ASN A 35 2.31 6.54 -1.60
N SER A 36 1.21 6.91 -0.93
CA SER A 36 -0.03 7.45 -1.55
C SER A 36 -0.87 6.44 -2.35
N SER A 37 -0.65 5.15 -2.13
CA SER A 37 -1.61 4.13 -2.53
C SER A 37 -2.99 4.47 -1.98
N LYS A 38 -4.00 4.39 -2.85
CA LYS A 38 -5.39 4.50 -2.41
C LYS A 38 -5.69 3.28 -1.54
N LYS A 39 -6.05 3.53 -0.28
CA LYS A 39 -6.69 2.48 0.53
C LYS A 39 -7.89 1.99 -0.25
N LEU A 40 -7.96 0.69 -0.51
CA LEU A 40 -9.17 0.05 -1.01
C LEU A 40 -10.22 0.18 0.09
N GLU A 41 -11.08 1.18 -0.02
CA GLU A 41 -12.31 1.24 0.77
C GLU A 41 -13.26 0.18 0.22
N ALA A 42 -13.15 -1.04 0.75
CA ALA A 42 -14.08 -2.10 0.43
C ALA A 42 -15.46 -1.71 0.96
N ASN A 43 -16.43 -1.55 0.06
CA ASN A 43 -17.81 -1.31 0.46
C ASN A 43 -18.37 -2.57 1.14
N PHE A 44 -18.77 -2.44 2.40
CA PHE A 44 -19.26 -3.54 3.24
C PHE A 44 -20.40 -4.32 2.57
N LEU A 45 -21.29 -3.64 1.85
CA LEU A 45 -22.40 -4.28 1.12
C LEU A 45 -21.89 -5.16 -0.02
N VAL A 46 -20.87 -4.72 -0.74
CA VAL A 46 -20.25 -5.49 -1.83
C VAL A 46 -19.60 -6.76 -1.28
N CYS A 47 -18.95 -6.68 -0.12
CA CYS A 47 -18.40 -7.85 0.56
C CYS A 47 -19.49 -8.86 0.91
N ILE A 48 -20.59 -8.43 1.54
CA ILE A 48 -21.71 -9.30 1.92
C ILE A 48 -22.36 -9.95 0.69
N ILE A 49 -22.63 -9.17 -0.36
CA ILE A 49 -23.23 -9.72 -1.58
C ILE A 49 -22.28 -10.75 -2.21
N SER A 50 -20.98 -10.49 -2.22
CA SER A 50 -20.00 -11.45 -2.74
C SER A 50 -20.02 -12.77 -1.94
N THR A 51 -20.06 -12.71 -0.61
CA THR A 51 -20.05 -13.93 0.22
C THR A 51 -21.33 -14.74 0.08
N ILE A 52 -22.48 -14.08 -0.03
CA ILE A 52 -23.77 -14.74 -0.29
C ILE A 52 -23.76 -15.42 -1.66
N LEU A 53 -23.32 -14.71 -2.70
CA LEU A 53 -23.24 -15.25 -4.07
C LEU A 53 -22.30 -16.45 -4.14
N PHE A 54 -21.12 -16.37 -3.51
CA PHE A 54 -20.19 -17.50 -3.43
C PHE A 54 -20.82 -18.70 -2.73
N HIS A 55 -21.55 -18.48 -1.63
CA HIS A 55 -22.24 -19.57 -0.94
C HIS A 55 -23.32 -20.20 -1.82
N SER A 56 -24.12 -19.42 -2.54
CA SER A 56 -25.17 -19.91 -3.44
C SER A 56 -24.67 -20.51 -4.76
N LEU A 57 -23.40 -20.33 -5.09
CA LEU A 57 -22.75 -20.94 -6.25
C LEU A 57 -22.06 -22.26 -5.90
N ILE A 58 -21.68 -22.43 -4.63
CA ILE A 58 -20.97 -23.61 -4.12
C ILE A 58 -21.97 -24.64 -3.54
N TRP A 59 -23.13 -24.18 -3.05
CA TRP A 59 -24.29 -24.99 -2.69
C TRP A 59 -25.37 -24.89 -3.77
#